data_AF-A0A329JGR5-F1
#
_entry.id   AF-A0A329JGR5-F1
#
_cell.length_a   1.000
_cell.length_b   1.000
_cell.length_c   1.000
_cell.angle_alpha   90.00
_cell.angle_beta   90.00
_cell.angle_gamma   90.00
#
_symmetry.space_group_name_H-M   'P 1'
#
loop_
_entity.id
_entity.type
_entity.pdbx_description
1 polymer ?
#
loop_
_entity_poly.entity_id
_entity_poly.type
_entity_poly.pdbx_seq_one_letter_code
_entity_poly.pdbx_strand_id
1 'polypeptide(L)'
;MRTEPLFQPIKSEVGVARTVGLTFNDQPLNVPAGLSVAAALLMSGIERFRATPVSESPRAPYCMMGVCFECLVEIDGVPNRQSCLVEVAEGMRIRSQEGARDLVYPFASVQSVEVHS
;
A
#
# COMPACT_ATOMS: atom_id res chain seq x y z
N MET A 1 34.55 -29.90 2.82
CA MET A 1 34.31 -29.32 4.15
C MET A 1 32.93 -28.69 4.13
N ARG A 2 31.92 -29.31 4.76
CA ARG A 2 30.60 -28.70 4.95
C ARG A 2 30.68 -27.88 6.23
N THR A 3 30.50 -26.57 6.13
CA THR A 3 30.35 -25.69 7.29
C THR A 3 28.93 -25.85 7.82
N GLU A 4 28.77 -26.28 9.06
CA GLU A 4 27.46 -26.22 9.73
C GLU A 4 27.05 -24.75 9.88
N PRO A 5 25.79 -24.39 9.55
CA PRO A 5 25.36 -23.01 9.62
C PRO A 5 25.25 -22.55 11.08
N LEU A 6 25.94 -21.45 11.41
CA LEU A 6 25.88 -20.80 12.72
C LEU A 6 24.48 -20.24 13.02
N PHE A 7 23.76 -19.83 11.98
CA PHE A 7 22.40 -19.32 12.07
C PHE A 7 21.40 -20.43 11.74
N GLN A 8 20.57 -20.78 12.71
CA GLN A 8 19.44 -21.67 12.49
C GLN A 8 18.19 -20.80 12.22
N PRO A 9 17.35 -21.15 11.23
CA PRO A 9 16.05 -20.54 11.11
C PRO A 9 15.29 -20.72 12.42
N ILE A 10 14.70 -19.64 12.94
CA ILE A 10 13.69 -19.78 13.98
C ILE A 10 12.60 -20.66 13.36
N LYS A 11 12.30 -21.79 14.02
CA LYS A 11 11.12 -22.58 13.68
C LYS A 11 9.95 -21.63 13.79
N SER A 12 9.41 -21.18 12.66
CA SER A 12 8.36 -20.18 12.70
C SER A 12 7.18 -20.84 13.40
N GLU A 13 6.84 -20.36 14.59
CA GLU A 13 5.61 -20.71 15.27
C GLU A 13 4.46 -20.01 14.58
N VAL A 14 4.27 -20.30 13.29
CA VAL A 14 3.03 -20.00 12.58
C VAL A 14 2.01 -20.98 13.16
N GLY A 15 1.64 -20.76 14.42
CA GLY A 15 0.33 -21.17 14.92
C GLY A 15 -0.73 -20.58 13.99
N VAL A 16 -1.89 -21.23 13.94
CA VAL A 16 -3.01 -20.88 13.04
C VAL A 16 -3.07 -19.37 12.84
N ALA A 17 -2.60 -18.91 11.67
CA ALA A 17 -2.45 -17.49 11.42
C ALA A 17 -3.84 -16.89 11.49
N ARG A 18 -4.10 -16.06 12.50
CA ARG A 18 -5.36 -15.32 12.59
C ARG A 18 -5.52 -14.56 11.28
N THR A 19 -6.64 -14.74 10.60
CA THR A 19 -6.95 -13.99 9.40
C THR A 19 -7.76 -12.75 9.75
N VAL A 20 -7.59 -11.70 8.96
CA VAL A 20 -8.47 -10.52 8.98
C VAL A 20 -9.14 -10.36 7.62
N GLY A 21 -10.41 -9.95 7.64
CA GLY A 21 -11.17 -9.58 6.45
C GLY A 21 -10.93 -8.12 6.08
N LEU A 22 -10.69 -7.83 4.80
CA LEU A 22 -10.56 -6.48 4.25
C LEU A 22 -11.15 -6.43 2.84
N THR A 23 -11.24 -5.24 2.24
CA THR A 23 -11.58 -5.11 0.81
C THR A 23 -10.48 -4.41 0.04
N PHE A 24 -10.26 -4.84 -1.21
CA PHE A 24 -9.45 -4.14 -2.20
C PHE A 24 -10.28 -3.87 -3.43
N ASN A 25 -10.47 -2.60 -3.80
CA ASN A 25 -11.35 -2.19 -4.91
C ASN A 25 -12.74 -2.86 -4.79
N ASP A 26 -13.31 -2.80 -3.58
CA ASP A 26 -14.59 -3.41 -3.19
C ASP A 26 -14.67 -4.94 -3.29
N GLN A 27 -13.57 -5.62 -3.63
CA GLN A 27 -13.46 -7.08 -3.60
C GLN A 27 -13.00 -7.56 -2.22
N PRO A 28 -13.71 -8.51 -1.60
CA PRO A 28 -13.34 -9.04 -0.28
C PRO A 28 -12.07 -9.90 -0.36
N LEU A 29 -11.18 -9.73 0.61
CA LEU A 29 -9.98 -10.53 0.81
C LEU A 29 -9.89 -10.99 2.27
N ASN A 30 -9.42 -12.22 2.46
CA ASN A 30 -9.05 -12.75 3.77
C ASN A 30 -7.55 -13.00 3.77
N VAL A 31 -6.83 -12.32 4.65
CA VAL A 31 -5.36 -12.32 4.68
C VAL A 31 -4.85 -12.60 6.09
N PRO A 32 -3.63 -13.14 6.25
CA PRO A 32 -3.02 -13.27 7.57
C PRO A 32 -2.86 -11.91 8.26
N ALA A 33 -3.23 -11.84 9.54
CA ALA A 33 -2.94 -10.71 10.41
C ALA A 33 -1.44 -10.54 10.62
N GLY A 34 -0.99 -9.33 10.98
CA GLY A 34 0.43 -9.05 11.19
C GLY A 34 1.23 -8.77 9.91
N LEU A 35 0.62 -8.91 8.74
CA LEU A 35 1.25 -8.54 7.48
C LEU A 35 1.08 -7.04 7.19
N SER A 36 2.03 -6.47 6.44
CA SER A 36 1.76 -5.18 5.80
C SER A 36 0.66 -5.32 4.75
N VAL A 37 -0.08 -4.25 4.50
CA VAL A 37 -1.08 -4.18 3.42
C VAL A 37 -0.43 -4.55 2.09
N ALA A 38 0.79 -4.08 1.81
CA ALA A 38 1.52 -4.46 0.60
C ALA A 38 1.76 -5.96 0.47
N ALA A 39 2.24 -6.60 1.54
CA ALA A 39 2.48 -8.04 1.53
C ALA A 39 1.17 -8.83 1.36
N ALA A 40 0.11 -8.43 2.07
CA ALA A 40 -1.20 -9.07 2.00
C ALA A 40 -1.82 -9.01 0.60
N LEU A 41 -1.76 -7.86 -0.07
CA LEU A 41 -2.28 -7.70 -1.43
C LEU A 41 -1.45 -8.48 -2.46
N LEU A 42 -0.11 -8.46 -2.36
CA LEU A 42 0.75 -9.28 -3.24
C LEU A 42 0.49 -10.78 -3.07
N MET A 43 0.32 -11.26 -1.83
CA MET A 43 -0.04 -12.65 -1.55
C MET A 43 -1.41 -13.04 -2.12
N SER A 44 -2.29 -12.06 -2.29
CA SER A 44 -3.61 -12.22 -2.90
C SER A 44 -3.57 -12.13 -4.44
N GLY A 45 -2.38 -12.04 -5.05
CA GLY A 45 -2.20 -11.95 -6.50
C GLY A 45 -2.40 -10.56 -7.10
N ILE A 46 -2.44 -9.51 -6.27
CA ILE A 46 -2.62 -8.14 -6.75
C ILE A 46 -1.27 -7.56 -7.14
N GLU A 47 -1.13 -7.18 -8.41
CA GLU A 47 0.11 -6.63 -8.97
C GLU A 47 0.02 -5.12 -9.31
N ARG A 48 -1.17 -4.51 -9.20
CA ARG A 48 -1.39 -3.10 -9.56
C ARG A 48 -2.00 -2.33 -8.40
N PHE A 49 -1.19 -1.46 -7.79
CA PHE A 49 -1.56 -0.65 -6.63
C PHE A 49 -1.90 0.78 -7.03
N ARG A 50 -1.18 1.30 -8.04
CA ARG A 50 -1.44 2.63 -8.60
C ARG A 50 -0.99 2.75 -10.03
N ALA A 51 -1.39 3.83 -10.68
CA ALA A 51 -0.79 4.32 -11.92
C ALA A 51 0.05 5.59 -11.66
N THR A 52 1.14 5.78 -12.41
CA THR A 52 1.87 7.05 -12.37
C THR A 52 1.01 8.20 -12.93
N PRO A 53 1.15 9.44 -12.44
CA PRO A 53 0.23 10.51 -12.83
C PRO A 53 0.33 10.98 -14.28
N VAL A 54 1.47 10.75 -14.93
CA VAL A 54 1.75 11.27 -16.27
C VAL A 54 1.67 10.18 -17.32
N SER A 55 2.37 9.05 -17.10
CA SER A 55 2.45 7.96 -18.09
C SER A 55 1.47 6.83 -17.81
N GLU A 56 0.64 6.95 -16.78
CA GLU A 56 -0.34 5.95 -16.34
C GLU A 56 0.25 4.55 -16.12
N SER A 57 1.55 4.47 -15.87
CA SER A 57 2.22 3.17 -15.81
C SER A 57 1.88 2.46 -14.50
N PRO A 58 1.48 1.17 -14.55
CA PRO A 58 1.08 0.43 -13.36
C PRO A 58 2.28 0.24 -12.43
N ARG A 59 2.05 0.39 -11.14
CA ARG A 59 3.07 0.26 -10.10
C ARG A 59 2.64 -0.73 -9.03
N ALA A 60 3.63 -1.45 -8.52
CA ALA A 60 3.53 -2.41 -7.44
C ALA A 60 4.60 -2.08 -6.38
N PRO A 61 4.49 -2.62 -5.15
CA PRO A 61 5.53 -2.48 -4.15
C PRO A 61 6.88 -2.99 -4.66
N TYR A 62 7.91 -2.13 -4.59
CA TYR A 62 9.27 -2.47 -4.99
C TYR A 62 10.18 -2.64 -3.77
N CYS A 63 10.36 -1.57 -2.98
CA CYS A 63 11.34 -1.56 -1.89
C CYS A 63 10.88 -2.25 -0.59
N MET A 64 9.58 -2.38 -0.34
CA MET A 64 9.00 -2.81 0.95
C MET A 64 9.48 -2.07 2.21
N MET A 65 10.07 -0.88 2.05
CA MET A 65 10.68 -0.09 3.14
C MET A 65 10.16 1.35 3.24
N GLY A 66 9.21 1.73 2.37
CA GLY A 66 8.63 3.08 2.36
C GLY A 66 9.52 4.17 1.74
N VAL A 67 10.45 3.80 0.86
CA VAL A 67 11.35 4.77 0.19
C VAL A 67 11.04 5.00 -1.28
N CYS A 68 10.42 4.02 -1.96
CA CYS A 68 10.17 4.09 -3.41
C CYS A 68 8.84 4.74 -3.80
N PHE A 69 7.87 4.83 -2.87
CA PHE A 69 6.51 5.33 -3.14
C PHE A 69 5.73 4.60 -4.25
N GLU A 70 6.16 3.41 -4.67
CA GLU A 70 5.44 2.62 -5.69
C GLU A 70 4.23 1.86 -5.12
N CYS A 71 4.22 1.63 -3.80
CA CYS A 71 3.18 0.90 -3.07
C CYS A 71 1.98 1.76 -2.62
N LEU A 72 1.83 2.98 -3.15
CA LEU A 72 0.79 3.89 -2.67
C LEU A 72 -0.61 3.36 -3.01
N VAL A 73 -1.48 3.39 -2.00
CA VAL A 73 -2.91 3.06 -2.09
C VAL A 73 -3.69 4.05 -1.25
N GLU A 74 -5.00 4.06 -1.45
CA GLU A 74 -5.92 4.66 -0.48
C GLU A 74 -6.30 3.62 0.58
N ILE A 75 -6.28 4.02 1.85
CA ILE A 75 -6.75 3.18 2.97
C ILE A 75 -7.75 3.99 3.78
N ASP A 76 -8.97 3.47 3.92
CA ASP A 76 -10.06 4.06 4.69
C ASP A 76 -10.31 5.54 4.35
N GLY A 77 -10.32 5.88 3.06
CA GLY A 77 -10.55 7.25 2.58
C GLY A 77 -9.31 8.14 2.56
N VAL A 78 -8.16 7.68 3.08
CA VAL A 78 -6.92 8.46 3.11
C VAL A 78 -6.02 8.04 1.93
N PRO A 79 -5.74 8.93 0.96
CA PRO A 79 -4.93 8.59 -0.19
C PRO A 79 -3.41 8.64 0.13
N ASN A 80 -2.61 8.04 -0.75
CA ASN A 80 -1.14 8.02 -0.69
C ASN A 80 -0.58 7.42 0.59
N ARG A 81 -1.22 6.33 1.06
CA ARG A 81 -0.68 5.53 2.15
C ARG A 81 0.36 4.59 1.59
N GLN A 82 1.51 4.53 2.26
CA GLN A 82 2.55 3.58 1.93
C GLN A 82 2.14 2.21 2.47
N SER A 83 1.46 1.40 1.66
CA SER A 83 0.92 0.11 2.08
C SER A 83 1.97 -0.84 2.66
N CYS A 84 3.25 -0.67 2.32
CA CYS A 84 4.33 -1.46 2.90
C CYS A 84 4.66 -1.13 4.36
N LEU A 85 4.18 0.01 4.87
CA LEU A 85 4.38 0.47 6.26
C LEU A 85 3.11 0.41 7.12
N VAL A 86 2.00 -0.07 6.56
CA VAL A 86 0.72 -0.16 7.26
C VAL A 86 0.39 -1.64 7.45
N GLU A 87 0.16 -2.06 8.69
CA GLU A 87 -0.30 -3.42 8.99
C GLU A 87 -1.78 -3.59 8.64
N VAL A 88 -2.18 -4.76 8.16
CA VAL A 88 -3.59 -5.08 7.90
C VAL A 88 -4.41 -5.09 9.18
N ALA A 89 -5.65 -4.61 9.11
CA ALA A 89 -6.63 -4.71 10.19
C ALA A 89 -8.00 -5.13 9.65
N GLU A 90 -8.80 -5.71 10.54
CA GLU A 90 -10.17 -6.13 10.23
C GLU A 90 -11.02 -4.96 9.73
N GLY A 91 -11.73 -5.18 8.64
CA GLY A 91 -12.65 -4.21 8.04
C GLY A 91 -12.00 -3.08 7.24
N MET A 92 -10.68 -3.10 7.04
CA MET A 92 -9.99 -2.10 6.21
C MET A 92 -10.57 -2.05 4.79
N ARG A 93 -10.74 -0.84 4.26
CA ARG A 93 -11.13 -0.61 2.86
C ARG A 93 -9.96 0.00 2.11
N ILE A 94 -9.45 -0.74 1.13
CA ILE A 94 -8.27 -0.34 0.36
C ILE A 94 -8.67 -0.14 -1.09
N ARG A 95 -8.13 0.90 -1.73
CA ARG A 95 -8.34 1.16 -3.16
C ARG A 95 -7.03 1.44 -3.88
N SER A 96 -6.91 0.96 -5.11
CA SER A 96 -5.85 1.40 -6.00
C SER A 96 -5.98 2.88 -6.33
N GLN A 97 -4.85 3.54 -6.59
CA GLN A 97 -4.84 4.97 -6.92
C GLN A 97 -4.53 5.23 -8.38
N GLU A 98 -5.40 5.99 -9.04
CA GLU A 98 -5.20 6.46 -10.40
C GLU A 98 -4.76 7.92 -10.38
N GLY A 99 -3.73 8.26 -11.17
CA GLY A 99 -3.34 9.66 -11.34
C GLY A 99 -2.63 10.29 -10.14
N ALA A 100 -2.67 11.63 -10.10
CA ALA A 100 -2.24 12.42 -8.95
C ALA A 100 -3.34 12.45 -7.87
N ARG A 101 -2.94 12.69 -6.63
CA ARG A 101 -3.90 12.93 -5.55
C ARG A 101 -4.64 14.24 -5.79
N ASP A 102 -5.91 14.30 -5.41
CA ASP A 102 -6.60 15.58 -5.29
C ASP A 102 -5.98 16.42 -4.17
N LEU A 103 -5.73 17.69 -4.47
CA LEU A 103 -5.44 18.70 -3.47
C LEU A 103 -6.77 19.30 -3.03
N VAL A 104 -7.26 18.87 -1.86
CA VAL A 104 -8.39 19.55 -1.24
C VAL A 104 -7.92 20.93 -0.77
N TYR A 105 -8.06 21.91 -1.66
CA TYR A 105 -7.80 23.31 -1.36
C TYR A 105 -9.14 24.02 -1.14
N PRO A 106 -9.46 24.50 0.07
CA PRO A 106 -10.62 25.37 0.25
C PRO A 106 -10.33 26.69 -0.49
N PHE A 107 -11.00 26.89 -1.62
CA PHE A 107 -10.81 27.98 -2.58
C PHE A 107 -10.96 29.43 -2.02
N ALA A 108 -11.18 29.61 -0.72
CA ALA A 108 -11.66 30.86 -0.14
C ALA A 108 -10.59 31.97 0.06
N SER A 109 -9.32 31.78 -0.32
CA SER A 109 -8.28 32.79 -0.03
C SER A 109 -7.19 33.02 -1.07
N VAL A 110 -7.28 32.49 -2.29
CA VAL A 110 -6.27 32.82 -3.32
C VAL A 110 -6.70 34.11 -4.03
N GLN A 111 -6.04 35.22 -3.71
CA GLN A 111 -6.12 36.42 -4.53
C GLN A 111 -5.38 36.15 -5.84
N SER A 112 -6.09 36.31 -6.96
CA SER A 112 -5.51 36.32 -8.30
C SER A 112 -4.56 37.52 -8.43
N VAL A 113 -3.27 37.25 -8.63
CA VAL A 113 -2.28 38.26 -9.02
C VAL A 113 -2.28 38.35 -10.54
N GLU A 114 -2.67 39.49 -11.08
CA GLU A 114 -2.55 39.77 -12.51
C GLU A 114 -1.08 39.99 -12.86
N VAL A 115 -0.52 39.12 -13.71
CA VAL A 115 0.83 39.28 -14.25
C VAL A 115 0.75 40.24 -15.43
N HIS A 116 1.13 41.50 -15.20
CA HIS A 116 1.33 42.46 -16.28
C HIS A 116 2.67 42.16 -16.98
N SER A 117 2.61 41.98 -18.30
CA SER A 117 3.77 41.74 -19.18
C SER A 117 4.66 42.98 -19.30
#